data_AF-A0A7J8NEL3-F1
#
_entry.id   AF-A0A7J8NEL3-F1
#
_cell.length_a   1.000
_cell.length_b   1.000
_cell.length_c   1.000
_cell.angle_alpha   90.00
_cell.angle_beta   90.00
_cell.angle_gamma   90.00
#
_symmetry.space_group_name_H-M   'P 1'
#
loop_
_entity.id
_entity.type
_entity.pdbx_description
1 polymer ?
#
loop_
_entity_poly.entity_id
_entity_poly.type
_entity_poly.pdbx_seq_one_letter_code
_entity_poly.pdbx_strand_id
1 'polypeptide(L)' 'MVIQGEPGAVVRGKKGTGGVTVKKTGQALIFGIYDEPVTPGQCNMVVERLGDYLVDQGM' A
#
# COMPACT_ATOMS: atom_id res chain seq x y z
N MET A 1 9.80 -3.53 -9.65
CA MET A 1 9.17 -4.82 -10.05
C MET A 1 7.85 -4.95 -9.30
N VAL A 2 6.77 -5.30 -10.00
CA VAL A 2 5.48 -5.59 -9.34
C VAL A 2 5.60 -6.91 -8.57
N ILE A 3 5.08 -6.95 -7.35
CA ILE A 3 5.00 -8.17 -6.52
C ILE A 3 3.54 -8.45 -6.16
N GLN A 4 3.28 -9.56 -5.48
CA GLN A 4 1.92 -9.97 -5.12
C GLN A 4 1.20 -8.89 -4.29
N GLY A 5 0.15 -8.33 -4.89
CA GLY A 5 -0.82 -7.43 -4.27
C GLY A 5 -2.15 -8.13 -4.01
N GLU A 6 -3.23 -7.35 -3.99
CA GLU A 6 -4.62 -7.82 -3.88
C GLU A 6 -5.40 -7.35 -5.12
N PRO A 7 -6.04 -8.26 -5.88
CA PRO A 7 -6.79 -7.88 -7.07
C PRO A 7 -7.84 -6.80 -6.77
N GLY A 8 -7.74 -5.67 -7.48
CA GLY A 8 -8.67 -4.56 -7.35
C GLY A 8 -8.52 -3.70 -6.08
N ALA A 9 -7.64 -4.07 -5.15
CA ALA A 9 -7.50 -3.38 -3.86
C ALA A 9 -6.09 -2.84 -3.60
N VAL A 10 -5.04 -3.64 -3.84
CA VAL A 10 -3.66 -3.28 -3.46
C VAL A 10 -2.68 -3.61 -4.57
N VAL A 11 -1.81 -2.65 -4.92
CA VAL A 11 -0.65 -2.85 -5.78
C VAL A 11 0.62 -2.72 -4.95
N ARG A 12 1.54 -3.67 -5.08
CA ARG A 12 2.82 -3.66 -4.37
C ARG A 12 3.97 -3.69 -5.37
N GLY A 13 4.99 -2.88 -5.09
CA GLY A 13 6.20 -2.77 -5.89
C GLY A 13 7.45 -2.89 -5.04
N LYS A 14 8.51 -3.44 -5.63
CA LYS A 14 9.83 -3.57 -5.02
C LYS A 14 10.93 -2.97 -5.91
N LYS A 15 11.87 -2.25 -5.31
CA LYS A 15 13.09 -1.72 -5.94
C LYS A 15 14.27 -1.88 -4.97
N GLY A 16 15.09 -2.91 -5.21
CA GLY A 16 16.18 -3.23 -4.29
C GLY A 16 15.64 -3.60 -2.90
N THR A 17 16.11 -2.89 -1.89
CA THR A 17 15.73 -3.02 -0.47
C THR A 17 14.44 -2.28 -0.15
N GLY A 18 14.16 -1.19 -0.87
CA GLY A 18 12.92 -0.43 -0.74
C GLY A 18 11.77 -0.91 -1.64
N GLY A 19 10.66 -0.21 -1.55
CA GLY A 19 9.48 -0.51 -2.34
C GLY A 19 8.34 0.47 -2.11
N VAL A 20 7.17 0.08 -2.64
CA VAL A 20 5.96 0.90 -2.58
C VAL A 20 4.74 0.00 -2.37
N THR A 21 3.80 0.46 -1.56
CA THR A 21 2.46 -0.11 -1.43
C THR A 21 1.45 0.96 -1.82
N VAL A 22 0.52 0.58 -2.69
CA VAL A 22 -0.54 1.46 -3.17
C VAL A 22 -1.89 0.81 -2.85
N LYS A 23 -2.69 1.45 -1.99
CA LYS A 23 -4.04 1.01 -1.64
C LYS A 23 -5.07 1.88 -2.36
N LYS A 24 -5.99 1.25 -3.06
CA LYS A 24 -7.14 1.90 -3.70
C LYS A 24 -8.26 2.12 -2.69
N THR A 25 -8.85 3.31 -2.68
CA THR A 25 -10.12 3.61 -1.99
C THR A 25 -11.22 3.90 -3.03
N GLY A 26 -12.41 4.33 -2.61
CA GLY A 26 -13.48 4.72 -3.52
C GLY A 26 -13.11 5.92 -4.40
N GLN A 27 -12.37 6.89 -3.85
CA GLN A 27 -12.11 8.20 -4.46
C GLN A 27 -10.62 8.56 -4.52
N ALA A 28 -9.74 7.80 -3.85
CA ALA A 28 -8.33 8.11 -3.71
C ALA A 28 -7.41 6.89 -3.90
N LEU A 29 -6.10 7.19 -3.99
CA LEU A 29 -5.02 6.21 -3.95
C LEU A 29 -4.05 6.60 -2.85
N ILE A 30 -3.79 5.70 -1.92
CA ILE A 30 -2.80 5.90 -0.86
C ILE A 30 -1.49 5.29 -1.28
N PHE A 31 -0.43 6.11 -1.32
CA PHE A 31 0.93 5.67 -1.63
C PHE A 31 1.77 5.66 -0.36
N GLY A 32 2.32 4.50 -0.01
CA GLY A 32 3.41 4.39 0.95
C GLY A 32 4.67 3.94 0.23
N ILE A 33 5.73 4.73 0.32
CA ILE A 33 7.06 4.36 -0.17
C ILE A 33 7.90 4.06 1.07
N TYR A 34 8.65 2.97 1.03
CA TYR A 34 9.56 2.58 2.10
C TYR A 34 10.95 2.31 1.57
N ASP A 35 11.92 2.48 2.45
CA ASP A 35 13.29 2.04 2.28
C ASP A 35 13.79 1.45 3.60
N GLU A 36 14.97 0.86 3.60
CA GLU A 36 15.58 0.34 4.83
C GLU A 36 15.68 1.42 5.92
N PRO A 37 15.40 1.08 7.20
CA PRO A 37 15.18 -0.27 7.75
C PRO A 37 13.70 -0.72 7.74
N VAL A 38 12.80 -0.01 7.05
CA VAL A 38 11.38 -0.34 7.04
C VAL A 38 11.12 -1.55 6.15
N THR A 39 10.44 -2.54 6.71
CA THR A 39 10.09 -3.76 5.98
C THR A 39 8.84 -3.57 5.11
N PRO A 40 8.68 -4.36 4.04
CA PRO A 40 7.47 -4.33 3.21
C PRO A 40 6.17 -4.52 4.01
N GLY A 41 6.18 -5.40 5.01
CA GLY A 41 5.01 -5.68 5.85
C GLY A 41 4.59 -4.50 6.72
N GLN A 42 5.54 -3.71 7.20
CA GLN A 42 5.25 -2.48 7.95
C GLN A 42 4.60 -1.42 7.05
N CYS A 43 5.11 -1.25 5.83
CA CYS A 43 4.50 -0.32 4.87
C CYS A 43 3.07 -0.74 4.50
N ASN A 44 2.86 -2.02 4.20
CA ASN A 44 1.54 -2.58 3.94
C ASN A 44 0.56 -2.27 5.06
N MET A 45 0.95 -2.56 6.31
CA MET A 45 0.09 -2.34 7.48
C MET A 45 -0.39 -0.90 7.59
N VAL A 46 0.50 0.09 7.37
CA VAL A 46 0.14 1.50 7.48
C VAL A 46 -0.78 1.94 6.33
N VAL A 47 -0.39 1.61 5.10
CA VAL A 47 -1.11 2.05 3.88
C VAL A 47 -2.48 1.40 3.79
N GLU A 48 -2.56 0.09 4.03
CA GLU A 48 -3.80 -0.68 3.88
C GLU A 48 -4.80 -0.33 4.98
N ARG A 49 -4.36 -0.21 6.24
CA ARG A 49 -5.27 0.19 7.35
C ARG A 49 -5.85 1.59 7.16
N LEU A 50 -5.06 2.54 6.68
CA LEU A 50 -5.58 3.88 6.38
C LEU A 50 -6.60 3.80 5.23
N GLY A 51 -6.32 3.01 4.19
CA GLY A 51 -7.24 2.89 3.07
C GLY A 51 -8.53 2.17 3.43
N ASP A 52 -8.47 1.14 4.27
CA ASP A 52 -9.67 0.48 4.80
C ASP A 52 -10.52 1.47 5.60
N TYR A 53 -9.89 2.28 6.47
CA TYR A 53 -10.61 3.34 7.19
C TYR A 53 -11.27 4.37 6.24
N LEU A 54 -10.58 4.81 5.19
CA LEU A 54 -11.17 5.75 4.23
C LEU A 54 -12.35 5.12 3.46
N VAL A 55 -12.21 3.86 3.04
CA VAL A 55 -13.30 3.10 2.38
C VAL A 55 -14.51 2.99 3.31
N ASP A 56 -14.31 2.68 4.59
CA ASP A 56 -15.38 2.58 5.59
C ASP A 56 -16.10 3.92 5.81
N GLN A 57 -15.42 5.05 5.59
CA GLN A 57 -16.01 6.39 5.63
C GLN A 57 -16.67 6.82 4.29
N GLY A 58 -16.71 5.93 3.29
CA GLY A 58 -17.28 6.23 1.97
C GLY A 58 -16.37 7.06 1.05
N MET A 59 -15.06 7.09 1.35
CA MET A 59 -14.02 7.74 0.55
C MET A 59 -13.24 6.77 -0.33
#